data_AF-A0A9N7MWS5-F1
#
_entry.id   AF-A0A9N7MWS5-F1
#
_cell.length_a   1.000
_cell.length_b   1.000
_cell.length_c   1.000
_cell.angle_alpha   90.00
_cell.angle_beta   90.00
_cell.angle_gamma   90.00
#
_symmetry.space_group_name_H-M   'P 1'
#
loop_
_entity.id
_entity.type
_entity.pdbx_description
1 polymer ?
#
loop_
_entity_poly.entity_id
_entity_poly.type
_entity_poly.pdbx_seq_one_letter_code
_entity_poly.pdbx_strand_id
1 'polypeptide(L)'
;MAEEKYFEPDIDHIKIHMDVNLDAPGARHCLVDRMKSSSRQIRYRLHKHYKKYATLQDAKNNKPPFCASKENWDELCDYFASAKFKHQSSINSMNRQMLRTPHISGRTPFSTLQHEIAQNNANGDANGDSNGDVNGDAGDIIKF
;
A
#
# COMPACT_ATOMS: atom_id res chain seq x y z
N MET A 1 7.62 14.46 20.70
CA MET A 1 6.60 14.32 19.64
C MET A 1 7.30 14.68 18.34
N ALA A 2 7.56 13.71 17.46
CA ALA A 2 8.26 13.98 16.21
C ALA A 2 7.28 14.65 15.24
N GLU A 3 7.57 15.89 14.87
CA GLU A 3 6.90 16.60 13.78
C GLU A 3 6.94 15.73 12.53
N GLU A 4 5.79 15.24 12.09
CA GLU A 4 5.64 14.81 10.71
C GLU A 4 5.87 16.06 9.86
N LYS A 5 7.11 16.22 9.39
CA LYS A 5 7.45 17.20 8.36
C LYS A 5 6.78 16.75 7.07
N TYR A 6 5.47 16.98 6.99
CA TYR A 6 4.74 16.89 5.75
C TYR A 6 5.46 17.83 4.80
N PHE A 7 6.04 17.26 3.74
CA PHE A 7 6.48 18.01 2.59
C PHE A 7 5.33 18.93 2.20
N GLU A 8 5.38 20.20 2.61
CA GLU A 8 4.48 21.21 2.09
C GLU A 8 4.77 21.20 0.60
N PRO A 9 3.82 20.74 -0.24
CA PRO A 9 4.06 20.78 -1.66
C PRO A 9 4.27 22.24 -2.02
N ASP A 10 5.43 22.58 -2.57
CA ASP A 10 5.69 23.92 -3.08
C ASP A 10 4.75 24.16 -4.27
N ILE A 11 3.55 24.65 -3.96
CA ILE A 11 2.46 24.92 -4.91
C ILE A 11 2.92 26.01 -5.89
N ASP A 12 3.79 26.91 -5.45
CA ASP A 12 4.30 28.02 -6.25
C ASP A 12 5.24 27.53 -7.35
N HIS A 13 6.02 26.48 -7.11
CA HIS A 13 6.85 25.85 -8.15
C HIS A 13 6.01 25.18 -9.25
N ILE A 14 4.81 24.69 -8.93
CA ILE A 14 3.89 24.08 -9.91
C ILE A 14 3.30 25.14 -10.85
N LYS A 15 3.06 26.36 -10.34
CA LYS A 15 2.59 27.50 -11.15
C LYS A 15 3.55 27.87 -12.30
N ILE A 16 4.84 27.58 -12.13
CA ILE A 16 5.88 27.87 -13.13
C ILE A 16 5.87 26.84 -14.28
N HIS A 17 5.51 25.59 -13.99
CA HIS A 17 5.63 24.48 -14.94
C HIS A 17 4.29 23.98 -15.50
N MET A 18 3.18 24.27 -14.82
CA MET A 18 1.83 23.92 -15.25
C MET A 18 1.01 25.21 -15.19
N ASP A 19 0.47 25.64 -16.34
CA ASP A 19 -0.40 26.82 -16.46
C ASP A 19 -1.74 26.58 -15.75
N VAL A 20 -1.71 26.54 -14.42
CA VAL A 20 -2.84 26.20 -13.56
C VAL A 20 -3.31 27.46 -12.86
N ASN A 21 -4.56 27.83 -13.14
CA ASN A 21 -5.24 28.91 -12.43
C ASN A 21 -5.59 28.45 -11.00
N LEU A 22 -4.74 28.82 -10.03
CA LEU A 22 -4.93 28.53 -8.60
C LEU A 22 -6.06 29.35 -7.96
N ASP A 23 -6.46 30.46 -8.58
CA ASP A 23 -7.52 31.36 -8.10
C ASP A 23 -8.91 30.81 -8.40
N ALA A 24 -9.02 29.79 -9.26
CA ALA A 24 -10.27 29.09 -9.51
C ALA A 24 -10.75 28.34 -8.25
N PRO A 25 -12.05 28.45 -7.88
CA PRO A 25 -12.59 27.76 -6.71
C PRO A 25 -12.33 26.26 -6.77
N GLY A 26 -11.69 25.70 -5.74
CA GLY A 26 -11.40 24.28 -5.63
C GLY A 26 -10.15 23.80 -6.37
N ALA A 27 -9.53 24.61 -7.25
CA ALA A 27 -8.32 24.21 -7.98
C ALA A 27 -7.16 23.86 -7.03
N ARG A 28 -6.92 24.70 -6.02
CA ARG A 28 -5.93 24.45 -4.96
C ARG A 28 -6.18 23.14 -4.23
N HIS A 29 -7.43 22.85 -3.88
CA HIS A 29 -7.81 21.62 -3.17
C HIS A 29 -7.54 20.38 -4.02
N CYS A 30 -7.99 20.39 -5.28
CA CYS A 30 -7.76 19.31 -6.24
C CYS A 30 -6.27 19.02 -6.45
N LEU A 31 -5.44 20.06 -6.54
CA LEU A 31 -3.98 19.92 -6.66
C LEU A 31 -3.37 19.27 -5.42
N VAL A 32 -3.72 19.77 -4.23
CA VAL A 32 -3.22 19.20 -2.97
C VAL A 32 -3.60 17.73 -2.86
N ASP A 33 -4.82 17.37 -3.21
CA ASP A 33 -5.27 15.98 -3.17
C ASP A 33 -4.57 15.09 -4.20
N ARG A 34 -4.33 15.61 -5.40
CA ARG A 34 -3.53 14.93 -6.42
C ARG A 34 -2.11 14.69 -5.92
N MET A 35 -1.47 15.69 -5.32
CA MET A 35 -0.10 15.57 -4.79
C MET A 35 -0.02 14.60 -3.61
N LYS A 36 -1.00 14.66 -2.69
CA LYS A 36 -1.13 13.68 -1.60
C LYS A 36 -1.27 12.26 -2.15
N SER A 37 -2.11 12.06 -3.17
CA SER A 37 -2.30 10.77 -3.81
C SER A 37 -1.02 10.26 -4.48
N SER A 38 -0.33 11.12 -5.24
CA SER A 38 0.95 10.80 -5.86
C SER A 38 2.02 10.42 -4.82
N SER A 39 2.13 11.20 -3.74
CA SER A 39 3.05 10.90 -2.63
C SER A 39 2.76 9.56 -1.96
N ARG A 40 1.48 9.22 -1.74
CA ARG A 40 1.09 7.89 -1.22
C ARG A 40 1.48 6.78 -2.21
N GLN A 41 1.27 6.98 -3.50
CA GLN A 41 1.60 6.00 -4.53
C GLN A 41 3.11 5.76 -4.63
N ILE A 42 3.92 6.82 -4.55
CA ILE A 42 5.39 6.70 -4.52
C ILE A 42 5.83 5.92 -3.28
N ARG A 43 5.33 6.28 -2.09
CA ARG A 43 5.64 5.56 -0.85
C ARG A 43 5.24 4.09 -0.90
N TYR A 44 4.08 3.76 -1.47
CA TYR A 44 3.67 2.37 -1.71
C TYR A 44 4.66 1.62 -2.61
N ARG A 45 5.08 2.22 -3.73
CA ARG A 45 6.06 1.62 -4.65
C ARG A 45 7.41 1.39 -3.98
N LEU A 46 7.87 2.35 -3.17
CA LEU A 46 9.11 2.25 -2.40
C LEU A 46 9.04 1.12 -1.37
N HIS A 47 7.94 1.03 -0.61
CA HIS A 47 7.75 -0.07 0.34
C HIS A 47 7.64 -1.44 -0.36
N LYS A 48 6.96 -1.51 -1.51
CA LYS A 48 6.91 -2.74 -2.33
C LYS A 48 8.31 -3.17 -2.80
N HIS A 49 9.17 -2.22 -3.15
CA HIS A 49 10.57 -2.49 -3.50
C HIS A 49 11.37 -2.96 -2.27
N TYR A 50 11.24 -2.28 -1.13
CA TYR A 50 11.86 -2.65 0.15
C TYR A 50 11.56 -4.11 0.53
N LYS A 51 10.31 -4.55 0.42
CA LYS A 51 9.87 -5.91 0.78
C LYS A 51 10.52 -7.04 -0.03
N LYS A 52 11.21 -6.75 -1.14
CA LYS A 52 11.91 -7.77 -1.94
C LYS A 52 13.17 -8.29 -1.25
N TYR A 53 13.71 -7.52 -0.30
CA TYR A 53 14.96 -7.81 0.38
C TYR A 53 14.68 -8.35 1.78
N ALA A 54 15.41 -9.39 2.18
CA ALA A 54 15.23 -10.02 3.49
C ALA A 54 15.91 -9.22 4.63
N THR A 55 16.98 -8.48 4.31
CA THR A 55 17.75 -7.74 5.31
C THR A 55 17.72 -6.24 5.04
N LEU A 56 17.81 -5.44 6.11
CA LEU A 56 17.83 -3.99 6.02
C LEU A 56 19.05 -3.47 5.24
N GLN A 57 20.22 -4.08 5.45
CA GLN A 57 21.46 -3.68 4.76
C GLN A 57 21.37 -3.92 3.26
N ASP A 58 20.84 -5.08 2.85
CA ASP A 58 20.62 -5.39 1.44
C ASP A 58 19.59 -4.44 0.81
N ALA A 59 18.50 -4.15 1.53
CA ALA A 59 17.51 -3.16 1.07
C ALA A 59 18.13 -1.77 0.89
N LYS A 60 18.94 -1.31 1.84
CA LYS A 60 19.64 -0.01 1.76
C LYS A 60 20.53 0.01 0.53
N ASN A 61 21.38 -1.00 0.33
CA ASN A 61 22.29 -1.08 -0.83
C ASN A 61 21.55 -0.98 -2.18
N ASN A 62 20.33 -1.52 -2.26
CA ASN A 62 19.55 -1.56 -3.49
C ASN A 62 18.53 -0.41 -3.63
N LYS A 63 19.02 0.81 -3.87
CA LYS A 63 18.17 1.99 -4.12
C LYS A 63 17.38 1.82 -5.44
N PRO A 64 16.06 2.03 -5.45
CA PRO A 64 15.29 2.03 -6.69
C PRO A 64 15.56 3.29 -7.54
N PRO A 65 15.51 3.19 -8.89
CA PRO A 65 15.89 4.28 -9.79
C PRO A 65 14.98 5.52 -9.69
N PHE A 66 13.73 5.33 -9.27
CA PHE A 66 12.75 6.40 -9.12
C PHE A 66 12.79 7.09 -7.74
N CYS A 67 13.68 6.68 -6.85
CA CYS A 67 13.92 7.41 -5.60
C CYS A 67 14.88 8.58 -5.87
N ALA A 68 14.59 9.76 -5.32
CA ALA A 68 15.36 10.97 -5.57
C ALA A 68 16.82 10.82 -5.12
N SER A 69 17.06 10.58 -3.83
CA SER A 69 18.41 10.47 -3.25
C SER A 69 18.63 9.14 -2.53
N LYS A 70 19.89 8.78 -2.32
CA LYS A 70 20.29 7.60 -1.55
C LYS A 70 20.00 7.79 -0.06
N GLU A 71 20.31 8.97 0.47
CA GLU A 71 20.02 9.36 1.85
C GLU A 71 18.53 9.21 2.20
N ASN A 72 17.64 9.76 1.35
CA ASN A 72 16.19 9.61 1.53
C ASN A 72 15.73 8.14 1.42
N TRP A 73 16.42 7.31 0.63
CA TRP A 73 16.14 5.87 0.61
C TRP A 73 16.56 5.18 1.90
N ASP A 74 17.74 5.51 2.44
CA ASP A 74 18.25 4.91 3.67
C ASP A 74 17.36 5.27 4.87
N GLU A 75 16.91 6.52 4.96
CA GLU A 75 15.92 6.97 5.96
C GLU A 75 14.59 6.22 5.84
N LEU A 76 14.10 6.01 4.62
CA LEU A 76 12.86 5.27 4.38
C LEU A 76 13.00 3.78 4.74
N CYS A 77 14.15 3.18 4.45
CA CYS A 77 14.49 1.83 4.87
C CYS A 77 14.43 1.69 6.40
N ASP A 78 15.03 2.64 7.14
CA ASP A 78 14.97 2.66 8.61
C ASP A 78 13.54 2.86 9.11
N TYR A 79 12.78 3.74 8.47
CA TYR A 79 11.36 3.95 8.77
C TYR A 79 10.53 2.67 8.56
N PHE A 80 10.71 1.94 7.46
CA PHE A 80 10.01 0.68 7.20
C PHE A 80 10.44 -0.45 8.15
N ALA A 81 11.71 -0.45 8.58
CA ALA A 81 12.20 -1.40 9.57
C ALA A 81 11.68 -1.12 10.97
N SER A 82 11.28 0.13 11.26
CA SER A 82 10.83 0.57 12.57
C SER A 82 9.64 -0.24 13.12
N ALA A 83 9.66 -0.47 14.43
CA ALA A 83 8.57 -1.19 15.11
C ALA A 83 7.23 -0.47 14.97
N LYS A 84 7.23 0.87 15.03
CA LYS A 84 6.03 1.70 14.87
C LYS A 84 5.36 1.46 13.52
N PHE A 85 6.13 1.48 12.43
CA PHE A 85 5.60 1.25 11.10
C PHE A 85 5.07 -0.17 10.94
N LYS A 86 5.82 -1.18 11.39
CA LYS A 86 5.40 -2.59 11.32
C LYS A 86 4.09 -2.83 12.08
N HIS A 87 3.97 -2.27 13.28
CA HIS A 87 2.76 -2.36 14.09
C HIS A 87 1.55 -1.74 13.37
N GLN A 88 1.69 -0.50 12.89
CA GLN A 88 0.60 0.17 12.16
C GLN A 88 0.24 -0.56 10.86
N SER A 89 1.24 -1.07 10.14
CA SER A 89 1.01 -1.84 8.92
C SER A 89 0.27 -3.15 9.20
N SER A 90 0.60 -3.84 10.28
CA SER A 90 -0.09 -5.07 10.70
C SER A 90 -1.55 -4.80 11.05
N ILE A 91 -1.82 -3.78 11.86
CA ILE A 91 -3.20 -3.35 12.18
C ILE A 91 -3.98 -3.01 10.91
N ASN A 92 -3.39 -2.24 10.01
CA ASN A 92 -4.05 -1.86 8.76
C ASN A 92 -4.35 -3.06 7.86
N SER A 93 -3.46 -4.08 7.84
CA SER A 93 -3.71 -5.32 7.13
C SER A 93 -4.85 -6.12 7.76
N MET A 94 -4.87 -6.28 9.09
CA MET A 94 -5.97 -6.95 9.81
C MET A 94 -7.31 -6.24 9.58
N ASN A 95 -7.33 -4.91 9.66
CA ASN A 95 -8.53 -4.12 9.41
C ASN A 95 -9.06 -4.32 7.97
N ARG A 96 -8.16 -4.48 6.98
CA ARG A 96 -8.56 -4.80 5.59
C ARG A 96 -9.11 -6.21 5.46
N GLN A 97 -8.55 -7.19 6.17
CA GLN A 97 -9.05 -8.57 6.18
C GLN A 97 -10.42 -8.68 6.87
N MET A 98 -10.65 -7.88 7.91
CA MET A 98 -11.93 -7.83 8.63
C MET A 98 -13.03 -7.04 7.90
N LEU A 99 -12.72 -6.41 6.77
CA LEU A 99 -13.69 -5.62 6.00
C LEU A 99 -14.71 -6.56 5.33
N ARG A 100 -15.89 -6.69 5.95
CA ARG A 100 -16.97 -7.60 5.50
C ARG A 100 -17.53 -7.28 4.12
N THR A 101 -17.61 -5.99 3.78
CA THR A 101 -18.14 -5.53 2.50
C THR A 101 -17.04 -4.75 1.79
N PRO A 102 -16.34 -5.35 0.82
CA PRO A 102 -15.36 -4.61 0.04
C PRO A 102 -16.09 -3.51 -0.73
N HIS A 103 -15.50 -2.32 -0.79
CA HIS A 103 -16.03 -1.23 -1.60
C HIS A 103 -15.87 -1.60 -3.09
N ILE A 104 -16.99 -1.80 -3.78
CA ILE A 104 -17.03 -2.24 -5.18
C ILE A 104 -16.98 -1.03 -6.10
N SER A 105 -15.82 -0.36 -6.15
CA SER A 105 -15.55 0.62 -7.21
C SER A 105 -15.05 -0.10 -8.45
N GLY A 106 -15.96 -0.75 -9.18
CA GLY A 106 -15.65 -1.50 -10.39
C GLY A 106 -16.88 -1.80 -11.24
N ARG A 107 -16.67 -2.38 -12.43
CA ARG A 107 -17.71 -2.75 -13.40
C ARG A 107 -18.54 -3.98 -13.01
N THR A 108 -18.21 -4.64 -11.90
CA THR A 108 -18.89 -5.86 -11.46
C THR A 108 -20.01 -5.49 -10.50
N PRO A 109 -21.28 -5.80 -10.81
CA PRO A 109 -22.38 -5.48 -9.91
C PRO A 109 -22.29 -6.31 -8.63
N PHE A 110 -22.80 -5.74 -7.53
CA PHE A 110 -22.80 -6.34 -6.19
C PHE A 110 -23.36 -7.77 -6.16
N SER A 111 -24.35 -8.06 -7.00
CA SER A 111 -24.98 -9.39 -7.12
C SER A 111 -24.03 -10.48 -7.59
N THR A 112 -23.14 -10.18 -8.56
CA THR A 112 -22.16 -11.14 -9.07
C THR A 112 -21.16 -11.51 -7.98
N LEU A 113 -20.69 -10.53 -7.21
CA LEU A 113 -19.74 -10.76 -6.12
C LEU A 113 -20.37 -11.59 -4.98
N GLN A 114 -21.62 -11.31 -4.61
CA GLN A 114 -22.34 -12.09 -3.60
C GLN A 114 -22.47 -13.56 -4.02
N HIS A 115 -22.71 -13.82 -5.30
CA HIS A 115 -22.76 -15.18 -5.82
C HIS A 115 -21.41 -15.89 -5.75
N GLU A 116 -20.31 -15.22 -6.12
CA GLU A 116 -18.95 -15.78 -6.00
C GLU A 116 -18.58 -16.07 -4.53
N ILE A 117 -18.93 -15.18 -3.61
CA ILE A 117 -18.70 -15.37 -2.16
C ILE A 117 -19.51 -16.57 -1.66
N ALA A 118 -20.78 -16.68 -2.04
CA ALA A 118 -21.63 -17.80 -1.66
C ALA A 118 -21.11 -19.14 -2.20
N GLN A 119 -20.62 -19.17 -3.45
CA GLN A 119 -20.02 -20.36 -4.05
C GLN A 119 -18.71 -20.79 -3.36
N ASN A 120 -17.85 -19.83 -3.01
CA ASN A 120 -16.60 -20.13 -2.30
C ASN A 120 -16.84 -20.64 -0.88
N ASN A 121 -17.85 -20.12 -0.19
CA ASN A 121 -18.23 -20.60 1.14
C ASN A 121 -18.86 -22.01 1.07
N ALA A 122 -19.69 -22.29 0.06
CA ALA A 122 -20.32 -23.61 -0.11
C ALA A 122 -19.32 -24.73 -0.45
N ASN A 123 -18.20 -24.41 -1.10
CA ASN A 123 -17.16 -25.38 -1.45
C ASN A 123 -16.17 -25.66 -0.30
N GLY A 124 -16.21 -24.89 0.79
CA GLY A 124 -15.34 -25.07 1.96
C GLY A 124 -15.76 -26.20 2.91
N ASP A 125 -16.98 -26.72 2.78
CA ASP A 125 -17.57 -27.68 3.73
C ASP A 125 -17.51 -29.16 3.25
N ALA A 126 -16.86 -29.44 2.11
CA ALA A 126 -16.93 -30.74 1.43
C ALA A 126 -15.63 -31.59 1.46
N ASN A 127 -14.69 -31.34 2.38
CA ASN A 127 -13.53 -32.23 2.56
C ASN A 127 -13.27 -32.51 4.05
N GLY A 128 -14.09 -33.38 4.62
CA GLY A 128 -13.80 -34.11 5.84
C GLY A 128 -13.26 -35.50 5.52
N ASP A 129 -12.09 -35.80 6.08
CA ASP A 129 -11.54 -37.12 6.43
C ASP A 129 -10.60 -37.83 5.43
N SER A 130 -9.28 -37.84 5.74
CA SER A 130 -8.36 -39.01 5.78
C SER A 130 -6.87 -38.61 5.82
N ASN A 131 -6.12 -39.27 6.72
CA ASN A 131 -4.77 -39.00 7.25
C ASN A 131 -3.54 -39.14 6.29
N GLY A 132 -2.45 -38.43 6.65
CA GLY A 132 -1.05 -38.76 6.30
C GLY A 132 -0.05 -37.60 6.47
N ASP A 133 0.74 -37.61 7.56
CA ASP A 133 1.92 -36.74 7.85
C ASP A 133 2.90 -36.65 6.64
N VAL A 134 3.73 -35.62 6.40
CA VAL A 134 4.75 -34.95 7.23
C VAL A 134 5.31 -33.70 6.48
N ASN A 135 5.60 -32.62 7.22
CA ASN A 135 6.60 -31.54 6.96
C ASN A 135 6.47 -30.58 5.74
N GLY A 136 6.32 -29.28 6.00
CA GLY A 136 6.66 -28.21 5.04
C GLY A 136 5.93 -26.89 5.26
N ASP A 137 6.57 -25.97 5.99
CA ASP A 137 6.16 -24.60 6.31
C ASP A 137 5.40 -23.88 5.17
N ALA A 138 4.18 -23.46 5.47
CA ALA A 138 3.17 -23.02 4.52
C ALA A 138 3.55 -21.70 3.85
N GLY A 139 4.04 -21.79 2.62
CA GLY A 139 4.10 -20.68 1.68
C GLY A 139 2.69 -20.29 1.23
N ASP A 140 2.07 -19.35 1.93
CA ASP A 140 0.78 -18.77 1.54
C ASP A 140 0.95 -17.81 0.35
N ILE A 141 0.85 -18.43 -0.82
CA ILE A 141 0.06 -18.04 -2.00
C ILE A 141 -0.39 -16.58 -2.01
N ILE A 142 0.35 -15.79 -2.79
CA ILE A 142 -0.05 -14.48 -3.30
C ILE A 142 -1.37 -14.62 -4.09
N LYS A 143 -2.42 -13.88 -3.70
CA LYS A 143 -3.44 -13.39 -4.63
C LYS A 143 -3.72 -11.90 -4.37
N PHE A 144 -3.85 -11.18 -5.47
CA PHE A 144 -3.67 -9.74 -5.69
C PHE A 144 -4.64 -8.83 -4.95
#